data_AF-A0A936C3R8-F1
#
_entry.id   AF-A0A936C3R8-F1
#
_cell.length_a   1.000
_cell.length_b   1.000
_cell.length_c   1.000
_cell.angle_alpha   90.00
_cell.angle_beta   90.00
_cell.angle_gamma   90.00
#
_symmetry.space_group_name_H-M   'P 1'
#
loop_
_entity.id
_entity.type
_entity.pdbx_description
1 polymer ?
#
loop_
_entity_poly.entity_id
_entity_poly.type
_entity_poly.pdbx_seq_one_letter_code
_entity_poly.pdbx_strand_id
1 'polypeptide(L)' 'MEFPTFVAAFVNLPCQIIRTGRRIVYRLLAWNQWQNIFFRLFDAF' A
#
# COMPACT_ATOMS: atom_id res chain seq x y z
N MET A 1 -7.39 3.18 -15.41
CA MET A 1 -7.12 4.12 -14.31
C MET A 1 -6.23 5.21 -14.87
N GLU A 2 -6.62 6.47 -14.73
CA GLU A 2 -5.77 7.60 -15.13
C GLU A 2 -4.57 7.72 -14.18
N PHE A 3 -3.43 8.22 -14.66
CA PHE A 3 -2.20 8.31 -13.86
C PHE A 3 -2.37 9.06 -12.52
N PRO A 4 -3.12 10.18 -12.43
CA PRO A 4 -3.35 10.84 -11.15
C PRO A 4 -4.11 9.96 -10.15
N THR A 5 -5.07 9.17 -10.64
CA THR A 5 -5.81 8.20 -9.82
C THR A 5 -4.89 7.09 -9.32
N PHE A 6 -3.92 6.66 -10.13
CA PHE A 6 -2.89 5.70 -9.70
C PHE A 6 -2.05 6.27 -8.56
N VAL A 7 -1.54 7.49 -8.71
CA VAL A 7 -0.74 8.15 -7.67
C VAL A 7 -1.55 8.27 -6.37
N ALA A 8 -2.81 8.70 -6.45
CA ALA A 8 -3.68 8.80 -5.29
C ALA A 8 -4.00 7.44 -4.64
N ALA A 9 -4.19 6.39 -5.45
CA ALA A 9 -4.60 5.06 -4.98
C ALA A 9 -3.46 4.13 -4.57
N PHE A 10 -2.20 4.45 -4.91
CA PHE A 10 -1.05 3.58 -4.60
C PHE A 10 0.13 4.30 -3.95
N VAL A 11 0.40 5.56 -4.31
CA VAL A 11 1.61 6.28 -3.86
C VAL A 11 1.33 7.17 -2.66
N ASN A 12 0.27 7.99 -2.74
CA ASN A 12 -0.09 8.96 -1.70
C ASN A 12 -0.96 8.34 -0.59
N LEU A 13 -0.85 7.03 -0.37
CA LEU A 13 -1.63 6.39 0.68
C LEU A 13 -1.10 6.75 2.07
N PRO A 14 -1.99 7.05 3.03
CA PRO A 14 -1.56 7.22 4.40
C PRO A 14 -0.99 5.88 4.91
N CYS A 15 0.24 5.92 5.40
CA CYS A 15 0.88 4.78 6.03
C CYS A 15 1.51 5.19 7.37
N GLN A 16 1.51 4.24 8.30
CA GLN A 16 2.19 4.34 9.57
C GLN A 16 3.47 3.51 9.51
N ILE A 17 4.60 4.15 9.80
CA ILE A 17 5.89 3.47 9.94
C ILE A 17 6.04 3.09 11.41
N ILE A 18 6.02 1.78 11.68
CA ILE A 18 6.17 1.23 13.02
C ILE A 18 7.55 0.58 13.10
N ARG A 19 8.38 1.06 14.02
CA ARG A 19 9.68 0.46 14.33
C ARG A 19 9.54 -0.45 15.54
N THR A 20 9.77 -1.75 15.36
CA THR A 20 9.67 -2.75 16.43
C THR A 20 10.93 -3.59 16.47
N GLY A 21 11.68 -3.58 17.58
CA GLY A 21 12.93 -4.36 17.69
C GLY A 21 13.86 -4.11 16.50
N ARG A 22 14.12 -5.15 15.70
CA ARG A 22 14.94 -5.10 14.46
C ARG A 22 14.12 -5.09 13.16
N ARG A 23 12.83 -4.75 13.21
CA ARG A 23 11.92 -4.75 12.06
C ARG A 23 11.27 -3.38 11.88
N ILE A 24 11.15 -2.95 10.62
CA ILE A 24 10.34 -1.80 10.22
C ILE A 24 9.08 -2.36 9.55
N VAL A 25 7.91 -1.96 10.02
CA VAL A 25 6.61 -2.35 9.47
C VAL A 25 5.93 -1.12 8.89
N TYR A 26 5.58 -1.19 7.61
CA TYR A 26 4.77 -0.19 6.92
C TYR A 26 3.31 -0.64 6.99
N ARG A 27 2.50 0.04 7.79
CA ARG A 27 1.06 -0.25 7.94
C ARG A 27 0.24 0.74 7.13
N LEU A 28 -0.52 0.27 6.15
CA LEU A 28 -1.46 1.13 5.42
C LEU A 28 -2.64 1.50 6.32
N LEU A 29 -3.04 2.78 6.31
CA LEU A 29 -4.11 3.33 7.15
C LEU A 29 -5.41 3.62 6.38
N ALA A 30 -5.43 3.35 5.09
CA ALA A 30 -6.61 3.50 4.26
C ALA A 30 -6.81 2.26 3.40
N TRP A 31 -8.07 1.87 3.21
CA TRP A 31 -8.47 0.82 2.29
C TRP A 31 -8.90 1.42 0.96
N ASN A 32 -8.51 0.79 -0.16
CA ASN A 32 -9.09 1.10 -1.46
C ASN A 32 -9.36 -0.17 -2.28
N GLN A 33 -10.29 -0.07 -3.24
CA GLN A 33 -10.75 -1.19 -4.06
C GLN A 33 -9.64 -1.89 -4.86
N TRP A 34 -8.52 -1.22 -5.13
CA TRP A 34 -7.43 -1.74 -5.94
C TRP A 34 -6.36 -2.49 -5.13
N GLN A 35 -6.34 -2.34 -3.80
CA GLN A 35 -5.35 -2.99 -2.93
C GLN A 35 -5.40 -4.51 -3.00
N ASN A 36 -6.59 -5.10 -3.05
CA ASN A 36 -6.75 -6.56 -3.19
C ASN A 36 -6.05 -7.13 -4.42
N ILE A 37 -6.15 -6.42 -5.55
CA ILE A 37 -5.55 -6.85 -6.82
C ILE A 37 -4.03 -6.65 -6.74
N PHE A 38 -3.58 -5.54 -6.15
CA PHE A 38 -2.16 -5.26 -5.94
C PHE A 38 -1.48 -6.29 -5.04
N PHE A 39 -2.11 -6.70 -3.95
CA PHE A 39 -1.55 -7.74 -3.08
C PHE A 39 -1.53 -9.12 -3.73
N ARG A 40 -2.52 -9.45 -4.56
CA ARG A 40 -2.46 -10.69 -5.38
C ARG A 40 -1.30 -10.68 -6.35
N LEU A 41 -1.02 -9.53 -6.98
CA LEU A 41 0.15 -9.40 -7.85
C LEU A 41 1.44 -9.65 -7.08
N PHE A 42 1.57 -9.07 -5.89
CA PHE A 42 2.76 -9.26 -5.04
C PHE A 42 2.94 -10.68 -4.53
N ASP A 43 1.85 -11.41 -4.30
CA ASP A 43 1.88 -12.81 -3.87
C ASP A 43 2.31 -13.77 -4.99
N ALA A 44 2.15 -13.36 -6.26
CA ALA A 44 2.52 -14.17 -7.42
C ALA A 44 4.03 -14.12 -7.78
N PHE A 45 4.84 -13.34 -7.07
CA PHE A 45 6.29 -13.20 -7.26
C PHE A 45 7.07 -13.69 -6.04
#